data_AF-A0A1Q7US79-F1
#
_entry.id   AF-A0A1Q7US79-F1
#
_cell.length_a   1.000
_cell.length_b   1.000
_cell.length_c   1.000
_cell.angle_alpha   90.00
_cell.angle_beta   90.00
_cell.angle_gamma   90.00
#
_symmetry.space_group_name_H-M   'P 1'
#
loop_
_entity.id
_entity.type
_entity.pdbx_description
1 polymer ?
#
loop_
_entity_poly.entity_id
_entity_poly.type
_entity_poly.pdbx_seq_one_letter_code
_entity_poly.pdbx_strand_id
1 'polypeptide(L)' 'IEKRLAALVGDLARHKNMSVGEMLEETFLHTFEKVPSGGVASPHTEKTLAYIRELKGRHGIDYETHASYRFVEKTKTG' A
#
# COMPACT_ATOMS: atom_id res chain seq x y z
N ILE A 1 6.70 -13.82 8.94
CA ILE A 1 6.39 -14.11 7.52
C ILE A 1 6.96 -15.48 7.16
N GLU A 2 6.32 -16.24 6.29
CA GLU A 2 6.89 -17.49 5.78
C GLU A 2 8.21 -17.18 5.03
N LYS A 3 9.23 -18.05 5.18
CA LYS A 3 10.61 -17.72 4.74
C LYS A 3 10.73 -17.55 3.23
N ARG A 4 10.00 -18.34 2.43
CA ARG A 4 10.01 -18.24 0.96
C ARG A 4 9.27 -17.00 0.49
N LEU A 5 8.19 -16.59 1.16
CA LEU A 5 7.52 -15.32 0.90
C LEU A 5 8.42 -14.13 1.21
N ALA A 6 9.20 -14.18 2.29
CA ALA A 6 10.18 -13.13 2.60
C ALA A 6 11.27 -13.03 1.53
N ALA A 7 11.80 -14.18 1.06
CA ALA A 7 12.76 -14.21 -0.03
C ALA A 7 12.19 -13.63 -1.33
N LEU A 8 10.96 -14.02 -1.69
CA LEU A 8 10.24 -13.50 -2.86
C LEU A 8 10.05 -11.98 -2.80
N VAL A 9 9.64 -11.45 -1.65
CA VAL A 9 9.50 -9.99 -1.45
C VAL A 9 10.87 -9.31 -1.58
N GLY A 10 11.93 -9.91 -1.03
CA GLY A 10 13.30 -9.41 -1.17
C GLY A 10 13.77 -9.34 -2.62
N ASP A 11 13.52 -10.39 -3.41
CA ASP A 11 13.89 -10.42 -4.83
C ASP A 11 13.08 -9.44 -5.66
N LEU A 12 11.78 -9.28 -5.37
CA LEU A 12 10.93 -8.30 -6.04
C LEU A 12 11.32 -6.86 -5.74
N ALA A 13 11.69 -6.56 -4.48
CA ALA A 13 12.20 -5.25 -4.11
C ALA A 13 13.49 -4.90 -4.88
N ARG A 14 14.44 -5.85 -4.99
CA ARG A 14 15.65 -5.69 -5.80
C ARG A 14 15.33 -5.46 -7.28
N HIS A 15 14.41 -6.24 -7.84
CA HIS A 15 13.99 -6.08 -9.24
C HIS A 15 13.43 -4.69 -9.52
N LYS A 16 12.68 -4.12 -8.57
CA LYS A 16 12.10 -2.77 -8.68
C LYS A 16 13.04 -1.65 -8.24
N ASN A 17 14.31 -1.95 -7.93
CA ASN A 17 15.31 -1.00 -7.42
C ASN A 17 14.83 -0.21 -6.19
N MET A 18 14.16 -0.88 -5.26
CA MET A 18 13.64 -0.31 -4.03
C MET A 18 14.02 -1.16 -2.83
N SER A 19 13.95 -0.59 -1.64
CA SER A 19 14.01 -1.33 -0.38
C SER A 19 12.77 -2.19 -0.20
N VAL A 20 12.87 -3.21 0.65
CA VAL A 20 11.71 -4.03 1.06
C VAL A 20 10.63 -3.15 1.72
N GLY A 21 11.02 -2.11 2.45
CA GLY A 21 10.07 -1.16 3.06
C GLY A 21 9.24 -0.44 2.00
N GLU A 22 9.88 0.21 1.04
CA GLU A 22 9.21 0.93 -0.06
C GLU A 22 8.29 0.01 -0.88
N MET A 23 8.72 -1.22 -1.14
CA MET A 23 7.90 -2.23 -1.83
C MET A 23 6.64 -2.58 -1.04
N LEU A 24 6.79 -2.81 0.26
CA LEU A 24 5.67 -3.14 1.14
C LEU A 24 4.71 -1.97 1.28
N GLU A 25 5.24 -0.74 1.42
CA GLU A 25 4.43 0.48 1.44
C GLU A 25 3.60 0.61 0.16
N GLU A 26 4.23 0.52 -1.02
CA GLU A 26 3.53 0.57 -2.30
C GLU A 26 2.46 -0.52 -2.38
N THR A 27 2.82 -1.76 -2.05
CA THR A 27 1.90 -2.91 -2.13
C THR A 27 0.70 -2.73 -1.21
N PHE A 28 0.93 -2.43 0.08
CA PHE A 28 -0.15 -2.32 1.05
C PHE A 28 -1.07 -1.14 0.75
N LEU A 29 -0.51 0.01 0.36
CA LEU A 29 -1.31 1.16 -0.04
C LEU A 29 -2.29 0.79 -1.15
N HIS A 30 -1.85 0.05 -2.17
CA HIS A 30 -2.74 -0.41 -3.25
C HIS A 30 -3.78 -1.45 -2.79
N THR A 31 -3.42 -2.36 -1.88
CA THR A 31 -4.40 -3.35 -1.36
C THR A 31 -5.54 -2.73 -0.54
N PHE A 32 -5.33 -1.51 -0.03
CA PHE A 32 -6.29 -0.77 0.75
C PHE A 32 -7.30 0.02 -0.09
N GLU A 33 -7.19 -0.04 -1.42
CA GLU A 33 -8.07 0.69 -2.32
C GLU A 33 -9.06 -0.23 -3.03
N LYS A 34 -10.25 0.31 -3.29
CA LYS A 34 -11.29 -0.39 -4.07
C LYS A 34 -10.98 -0.20 -5.56
N VAL A 35 -10.75 -1.30 -6.28
CA VAL A 35 -10.62 -1.26 -7.75
C VAL A 35 -12.02 -1.11 -8.37
N PRO A 36 -12.31 -0.04 -9.15
CA PRO A 36 -13.66 0.23 -9.67
C PRO A 36 -14.16 -0.80 -10.70
N SER A 37 -13.28 -1.40 -11.49
CA SER A 37 -13.62 -2.43 -12.48
C SER A 37 -12.39 -3.25 -12.85
N GLY A 38 -12.43 -4.56 -12.60
CA GLY A 38 -11.44 -5.54 -13.08
C GLY A 38 -10.06 -5.48 -12.43
N GLY A 39 -9.66 -6.58 -11.79
CA GLY A 39 -8.30 -7.09 -12.02
C GLY A 39 -7.34 -7.28 -10.86
N VAL A 40 -7.75 -7.26 -9.58
CA VAL A 40 -7.02 -8.00 -8.53
C VAL A 40 -7.96 -8.40 -7.39
N ALA A 41 -7.75 -9.59 -6.83
CA ALA A 41 -8.38 -10.01 -5.60
C ALA A 41 -7.84 -9.13 -4.45
N SER A 42 -8.60 -8.12 -4.03
CA SER A 42 -8.32 -7.48 -2.74
C SER A 42 -8.50 -8.54 -1.64
N PRO A 43 -7.57 -8.66 -0.67
CA PRO A 43 -7.77 -9.55 0.48
C PRO A 43 -8.87 -9.05 1.42
N HIS A 44 -9.48 -7.90 1.13
CA HIS A 44 -10.38 -7.19 2.01
C HIS A 44 -11.78 -7.09 1.42
N THR A 45 -12.77 -7.36 2.27
CA THR A 45 -14.18 -7.09 1.95
C THR A 45 -14.46 -5.59 1.91
N GLU A 46 -15.59 -5.17 1.34
CA GLU A 46 -16.00 -3.76 1.37
C GLU A 46 -16.09 -3.20 2.80
N LYS A 47 -16.57 -4.00 3.75
CA LYS A 47 -16.62 -3.62 5.18
C LYS A 47 -15.21 -3.41 5.75
N THR A 48 -14.27 -4.29 5.41
CA THR A 48 -12.87 -4.18 5.84
C THR A 48 -12.20 -2.95 5.24
N LEU A 49 -12.47 -2.63 3.96
CA LEU A 49 -11.95 -1.41 3.31
C LEU A 49 -12.48 -0.13 3.97
N ALA A 50 -13.77 -0.10 4.33
CA ALA A 50 -14.34 1.03 5.09
C ALA A 50 -13.63 1.21 6.45
N TYR A 51 -13.36 0.11 7.15
CA TYR A 51 -12.61 0.16 8.41
C TYR A 51 -11.16 0.60 8.21
N ILE A 52 -10.46 0.12 7.18
CA ILE A 52 -9.11 0.56 6.83
C ILE A 52 -9.07 2.08 6.58
N ARG A 53 -10.10 2.65 5.94
CA ARG A 53 -10.21 4.11 5.76
C ARG A 53 -10.28 4.87 7.08
N GLU A 54 -11.02 4.36 8.06
CA GLU A 54 -11.04 4.93 9.41
C GLU A 54 -9.67 4.84 10.07
N LEU A 55 -9.00 3.68 9.97
CA LEU A 55 -7.64 3.48 10.49
C LEU A 55 -6.66 4.48 9.88
N LYS A 56 -6.68 4.65 8.56
CA LYS A 56 -5.84 5.63 7.85
C LYS A 56 -6.02 7.04 8.44
N GLY A 57 -7.26 7.46 8.70
CA GLY A 57 -7.56 8.74 9.35
C GLY A 57 -6.96 8.86 10.75
N ARG A 58 -7.08 7.82 11.59
CA ARG A 58 -6.48 7.80 12.95
C ARG A 58 -4.96 7.85 12.95
N HIS A 59 -4.33 7.32 11.90
CA HIS A 59 -2.88 7.30 11.75
C HIS A 59 -2.33 8.47 10.91
N GLY A 60 -3.18 9.40 10.46
CA GLY A 60 -2.75 10.55 9.66
C GLY A 60 -2.28 10.19 8.24
N ILE A 61 -2.72 9.06 7.70
CA ILE A 61 -2.37 8.58 6.36
C ILE A 61 -3.36 9.19 5.35
N ASP A 62 -2.94 10.26 4.67
CA ASP A 62 -3.75 11.02 3.69
C ASP A 62 -3.18 10.91 2.26
N TYR A 63 -2.72 9.72 1.88
CA TYR A 63 -2.10 9.50 0.57
C TYR A 63 -3.13 9.08 -0.47
N GLU A 64 -3.15 9.77 -1.60
CA GLU A 64 -3.79 9.30 -2.82
C GLU A 64 -2.86 8.28 -3.50
N THR A 65 -3.20 7.01 -3.39
CA THR A 65 -2.52 5.88 -4.06
C THR A 65 -2.38 6.00 -5.57
N HIS A 66 -3.22 6.83 -6.19
CA HIS A 66 -3.23 7.08 -7.64
C HIS A 66 -2.44 8.35 -8.03
N ALA A 67 -1.93 9.12 -7.05
CA ALA A 67 -1.03 10.24 -7.30
C ALA A 67 0.36 9.71 -7.67
N SER A 68 0.52 9.42 -8.96
CA SER A 68 1.73 9.05 -9.71
C SER A 68 3.06 9.04 -8.93
N TYR A 69 3.54 7.83 -8.58
CA TYR A 69 4.95 7.36 -8.46
C TYR A 69 6.04 8.21 -7.80
N ARG A 70 5.70 9.27 -7.07
CA ARG A 70 6.62 9.90 -6.13
C ARG A 70 5.92 9.99 -4.80
N PHE A 71 6.35 9.15 -3.88
CA PHE A 71 6.02 9.32 -2.47
C PHE A 71 6.44 10.74 -2.07
N VAL A 72 5.46 11.62 -1.90
CA VAL A 72 5.66 12.95 -1.35
C VAL A 72 4.82 13.02 -0.10
N GLU A 73 5.45 12.84 1.05
CA GLU A 73 4.85 13.14 2.33
C GLU A 73 4.50 14.64 2.34
N LYS A 74 3.21 14.97 2.34
CA LYS A 74 2.79 16.35 2.58
C LYS A 74 2.99 16.62 4.06
N THR A 75 4.11 17.24 4.40
CA THR A 75 4.34 17.80 5.72
C THR A 75 3.23 18.81 6.02
N LYS A 76 2.41 18.52 7.04
CA LYS A 76 1.46 19.49 7.57
C LYS A 76 2.24 20.71 8.06
N THR A 77 2.15 21.79 7.30
CA THR A 77 2.55 23.13 7.74
C THR A 77 1.28 23.87 8.12
N GLY A 78 1.18 24.27 9.40
CA GLY A 78 0.14 25.15 9.94
C GLY A 78 -0.94 24.44 10.71
#